data_AF-A0A6C0ENX7-F1
#
_entry.id   AF-A0A6C0ENX7-F1
#
_cell.length_a   1.000
_cell.length_b   1.000
_cell.length_c   1.000
_cell.angle_alpha   90.00
_cell.angle_beta   90.00
_cell.angle_gamma   90.00
#
_symmetry.space_group_name_H-M   'P 1'
#
loop_
_entity.id
_entity.type
_entity.pdbx_description
1 polymer ?
#
loop_
_entity_poly.entity_id
_entity_poly.type
_entity_poly.pdbx_seq_one_letter_code
_entity_poly.pdbx_strand_id
1 'polypeptide(L)'
;MDKRDEYGFLKKYNYDRTLDYPVKKSSLNIKKIVLYTLLILTIILSISSMSLSGYIAWNQFLSDPAWLKIYKTSLAVIFSPIYLSFMFIKSIIFRTPN
;
A
#
# COMPACT_ATOMS: atom_id res chain seq x y z
N MET A 1 -11.83 -31.74 48.07
CA MET A 1 -11.98 -32.33 46.72
C MET A 1 -11.29 -31.45 45.72
N ASP A 2 -10.35 -32.01 44.96
CA ASP A 2 -9.57 -31.26 43.97
C ASP A 2 -10.48 -30.73 42.85
N LYS A 3 -10.36 -29.42 42.58
CA LYS A 3 -11.13 -28.71 41.57
C LYS A 3 -10.55 -28.87 40.16
N ARG A 4 -9.42 -29.59 40.03
CA ARG A 4 -8.76 -29.89 38.75
C ARG A 4 -9.04 -31.31 38.29
N ASP A 5 -9.05 -31.53 36.98
CA ASP A 5 -9.17 -32.85 36.37
C ASP A 5 -7.80 -33.54 36.19
N GLU A 6 -7.79 -34.76 35.66
CA GLU A 6 -6.58 -35.59 35.43
C GLU A 6 -5.55 -34.92 34.52
N TYR A 7 -5.96 -33.90 33.77
CA TYR A 7 -5.11 -33.14 32.85
C TYR A 7 -4.70 -31.77 33.42
N GLY A 8 -5.07 -31.47 34.68
CA GLY A 8 -4.71 -30.24 35.37
C GLY A 8 -5.57 -29.02 35.03
N PHE A 9 -6.64 -29.19 34.24
CA PHE A 9 -7.58 -28.13 33.92
C PHE A 9 -8.62 -27.95 35.04
N LEU A 10 -9.13 -26.74 35.21
CA LEU A 10 -10.23 -26.49 36.15
C LEU A 10 -11.51 -27.16 35.63
N LYS A 11 -12.10 -28.06 36.44
CA LYS A 11 -13.31 -28.83 36.09
C LYS A 11 -14.49 -27.98 35.61
N LYS A 12 -14.56 -26.71 36.01
CA LYS A 12 -15.61 -25.78 35.58
C LYS A 12 -15.68 -25.56 34.06
N TYR A 13 -14.57 -25.73 33.34
CA TYR A 13 -14.52 -25.59 31.87
C TYR A 13 -14.78 -26.91 31.14
N ASN A 14 -14.87 -28.03 31.85
CA ASN A 14 -15.05 -29.37 31.26
C ASN A 14 -16.55 -29.68 31.05
N TYR A 15 -17.41 -29.19 31.95
CA TYR A 15 -18.86 -29.41 31.92
C TYR A 15 -19.66 -28.26 31.28
N ASP A 16 -19.13 -27.03 31.33
CA ASP A 16 -19.81 -25.85 30.80
C ASP A 16 -19.15 -25.39 29.50
N ARG A 17 -19.77 -25.76 28.36
CA ARG A 17 -19.29 -25.37 27.02
C ARG A 17 -19.50 -23.89 26.70
N THR A 18 -20.17 -23.13 27.57
CA THR A 18 -20.29 -21.68 27.41
C THR A 18 -19.08 -20.92 27.96
N LEU A 19 -18.26 -21.59 28.79
CA LEU A 19 -17.08 -20.99 29.41
C LEU A 19 -15.83 -21.34 28.61
N ASP A 20 -15.31 -20.34 27.89
CA ASP A 20 -13.99 -20.45 27.26
C ASP A 20 -12.87 -20.50 28.32
N TYR A 21 -11.87 -21.34 28.07
CA TYR A 21 -10.65 -21.33 28.86
C TYR A 21 -9.95 -19.97 28.71
N PRO A 22 -9.41 -19.37 29.79
CA PRO A 22 -8.75 -18.07 29.72
C PRO A 22 -7.43 -18.20 28.96
N VAL A 23 -7.49 -18.14 27.64
CA VAL A 23 -6.32 -17.95 26.77
C VAL A 23 -5.89 -16.49 26.84
N LYS A 24 -4.59 -16.24 27.02
CA LYS A 24 -4.01 -14.91 26.82
C LYS A 24 -4.24 -14.51 25.38
N LYS A 25 -5.28 -13.71 25.12
CA LYS A 25 -5.50 -13.12 23.80
C LYS A 25 -4.32 -12.19 23.50
N SER A 26 -3.69 -12.40 22.35
CA SER A 26 -2.66 -11.47 21.89
C SER A 26 -3.28 -10.08 21.77
N SER A 27 -2.65 -9.08 22.39
CA SER A 27 -3.08 -7.67 22.32
C SER A 27 -2.71 -7.01 20.99
N LEU A 28 -2.02 -7.73 20.10
CA LEU A 28 -1.58 -7.20 18.82
C LEU A 28 -2.78 -6.98 17.91
N ASN A 29 -3.02 -5.72 17.58
CA ASN A 29 -4.05 -5.32 16.64
C ASN A 29 -3.53 -5.48 15.20
N ILE A 30 -3.55 -6.71 14.70
CA ILE A 30 -3.07 -7.08 13.36
C ILE A 30 -3.70 -6.20 12.27
N LYS A 31 -4.99 -5.85 12.42
CA LYS A 31 -5.70 -4.98 11.46
C LYS A 31 -5.04 -3.60 11.34
N LYS A 32 -4.63 -3.01 12.47
CA LYS A 32 -3.93 -1.71 12.47
C LYS A 32 -2.56 -1.81 11.81
N ILE A 33 -1.82 -2.87 12.11
CA ILE A 33 -0.48 -3.09 11.52
C ILE A 33 -0.58 -3.17 10.00
N VAL A 34 -1.48 -4.03 9.49
CA VAL A 34 -1.71 -4.16 8.03
C VAL A 34 -2.12 -2.83 7.41
N LEU A 35 -3.02 -2.08 8.04
CA LEU A 35 -3.45 -0.78 7.54
C LEU A 35 -2.29 0.22 7.43
N TYR A 36 -1.45 0.33 8.45
CA TYR A 36 -0.29 1.23 8.42
C TYR A 36 0.73 0.80 7.38
N THR A 37 1.01 -0.50 7.25
CA THR A 37 1.91 -1.01 6.21
C THR A 37 1.42 -0.66 4.80
N LEU A 38 0.11 -0.81 4.56
CA LEU A 38 -0.50 -0.52 3.26
C LEU A 38 -0.50 0.99 2.94
N LEU A 39 -0.71 1.82 3.96
CA LEU A 39 -0.65 3.27 3.84
C LEU A 39 0.77 3.75 3.49
N ILE A 40 1.80 3.24 4.19
CA ILE A 40 3.21 3.54 3.89
C ILE A 40 3.56 3.15 2.46
N LEU A 41 3.16 1.95 2.05
CA LEU A 41 3.41 1.46 0.69
C LEU A 41 2.75 2.35 -0.37
N THR A 42 1.53 2.82 -0.11
CA THR A 42 0.80 3.72 -1.02
C THR A 42 1.51 5.07 -1.15
N ILE A 43 2.04 5.61 -0.05
CA ILE A 43 2.83 6.86 -0.06
C ILE A 43 4.09 6.69 -0.90
N ILE A 44 4.85 5.60 -0.68
CA ILE A 44 6.08 5.32 -1.44
C ILE A 44 5.77 5.22 -2.93
N LEU A 45 4.74 4.44 -3.31
CA LEU A 45 4.33 4.30 -4.71
C LEU A 45 3.92 5.64 -5.34
N SER A 46 3.22 6.50 -4.59
CA SER A 46 2.80 7.82 -5.07
C SER A 46 4.00 8.74 -5.31
N ILE A 47 4.98 8.75 -4.41
CA ILE A 47 6.20 9.56 -4.58
C ILE A 47 7.01 9.04 -5.77
N SER A 48 7.14 7.72 -5.90
CA SER A 48 7.81 7.10 -7.05
C SER A 48 7.12 7.44 -8.38
N SER A 49 5.79 7.38 -8.44
CA SER A 49 5.03 7.70 -9.66
C SER A 49 5.16 9.18 -10.04
N MET A 50 5.10 10.08 -9.07
CA MET A 50 5.31 11.52 -9.29
C MET A 50 6.71 11.81 -9.83
N SER A 51 7.73 11.19 -9.24
CA SER A 51 9.13 11.37 -9.64
C SER A 51 9.37 10.84 -11.05
N LEU A 52 8.85 9.65 -11.35
CA LEU A 52 8.97 9.04 -12.68
C LEU A 52 8.22 9.84 -13.75
N SER A 53 6.99 10.27 -13.45
CA SER A 53 6.19 11.11 -14.34
C SER A 53 6.91 12.43 -14.66
N GLY A 54 7.44 13.10 -13.64
CA GLY A 54 8.19 14.34 -13.81
C GLY A 54 9.43 14.14 -14.68
N TYR A 55 10.18 13.07 -14.47
CA TYR A 55 11.35 12.73 -15.28
C TYR A 55 10.98 12.51 -16.76
N ILE A 56 9.94 11.71 -17.04
CA ILE A 56 9.49 11.43 -18.40
C ILE A 56 9.00 12.71 -19.09
N ALA A 57 8.16 13.51 -18.42
CA ALA A 57 7.64 14.76 -18.97
C ALA A 57 8.77 15.77 -19.25
N TRP A 58 9.74 15.88 -18.36
CA TRP A 58 10.87 16.79 -18.54
C TRP A 58 11.72 16.46 -19.77
N ASN A 59 11.87 15.18 -20.09
CA ASN A 59 12.65 14.72 -21.25
C ASN A 59 11.83 14.71 -22.54
N GLN A 60 10.50 14.71 -22.47
CA GLN A 60 9.63 14.72 -23.65
C GLN A 60 9.49 16.12 -24.26
N PHE A 61 9.57 17.19 -23.46
CA PHE A 61 9.37 18.58 -23.90
C PHE A 61 10.69 19.36 -24.00
N LEU A 62 11.68 18.84 -24.75
CA LEU A 62 13.00 19.47 -24.91
C LEU A 62 12.97 20.72 -25.78
N SER A 63 12.06 20.78 -26.76
CA SER A 63 11.92 21.87 -27.73
C SER A 63 11.01 23.01 -27.24
N ASP A 64 10.35 22.86 -26.10
CA ASP A 64 9.41 23.86 -25.57
C ASP A 64 10.15 24.96 -24.79
N PRO A 65 9.65 26.21 -24.80
CA PRO A 65 10.19 27.27 -23.96
C PRO A 65 10.04 26.92 -22.47
N ALA A 66 11.00 27.36 -21.65
CA ALA A 66 11.16 26.90 -20.26
C ALA A 66 9.88 27.01 -19.41
N TRP A 67 9.12 28.09 -19.54
CA TRP A 67 7.87 28.30 -18.80
C TRP A 67 6.79 27.27 -19.17
N LEU A 68 6.66 26.94 -20.46
CA LEU A 68 5.69 25.96 -20.94
C LEU A 68 6.11 24.55 -20.55
N LYS A 69 7.42 24.27 -20.59
CA LYS A 69 8.00 23.01 -20.13
C LYS A 69 7.70 22.75 -18.65
N ILE A 70 7.87 23.76 -17.81
CA ILE A 70 7.55 23.67 -16.37
C ILE A 70 6.05 23.39 -16.19
N TYR A 71 5.19 24.16 -16.86
CA TYR A 71 3.74 23.98 -16.74
C TYR A 71 3.27 22.56 -17.11
N LYS A 72 3.73 22.03 -18.25
CA LYS A 72 3.40 20.66 -18.70
C LYS A 72 3.96 19.60 -17.74
N THR A 73 5.16 19.79 -17.23
CA THR A 73 5.78 18.86 -16.26
C THR A 73 5.01 18.86 -14.95
N SER A 74 4.60 20.03 -14.44
CA SER A 74 3.78 20.13 -13.23
C SER A 74 2.44 19.43 -13.38
N LEU A 75 1.76 19.58 -14.52
CA LEU A 75 0.53 18.84 -14.82
C LEU A 75 0.76 17.32 -14.86
N ALA A 76 1.85 16.86 -15.48
CA ALA A 76 2.21 15.46 -15.50
C ALA A 76 2.49 14.90 -14.09
N VAL A 77 3.10 15.68 -13.21
CA VAL A 77 3.36 15.27 -11.82
C VAL A 77 2.07 15.18 -11.00
N ILE A 78 1.18 16.18 -11.10
CA ILE A 78 -0.11 16.20 -10.39
C ILE A 78 -0.98 15.03 -10.82
N PHE A 79 -1.05 14.77 -12.12
CA PHE A 79 -1.82 13.67 -12.70
C PHE A 79 -0.94 12.45 -13.02
N SER A 80 0.06 12.17 -12.20
CA SER A 80 1.06 11.11 -12.47
C SER A 80 0.48 9.73 -12.81
N PRO A 81 -0.59 9.22 -12.17
CA PRO A 81 -1.10 7.89 -12.51
C PRO A 81 -1.70 7.84 -13.92
N ILE A 82 -2.41 8.91 -14.31
CA ILE A 82 -3.05 9.03 -15.63
C ILE A 82 -1.99 9.24 -16.70
N TYR A 83 -1.02 10.12 -16.43
CA TYR A 83 0.08 10.42 -17.35
C TYR A 83 0.95 9.19 -17.64
N LEU A 84 1.34 8.44 -16.58
CA LEU A 84 2.11 7.22 -16.74
C LEU A 84 1.34 6.14 -17.49
N SER A 85 0.03 5.99 -17.23
CA SER A 85 -0.82 5.04 -17.97
C SER A 85 -0.88 5.40 -19.46
N PHE A 86 -1.06 6.68 -19.78
CA PHE A 86 -1.04 7.17 -21.15
C PHE A 86 0.32 6.90 -21.83
N MET A 87 1.42 7.21 -21.15
CA MET A 87 2.77 6.97 -21.66
C MET A 87 3.08 5.48 -21.85
N PHE A 88 2.59 4.62 -20.98
CA PHE A 88 2.71 3.18 -21.09
C PHE A 88 1.96 2.64 -22.33
N ILE A 89 0.71 3.06 -22.52
CA ILE A 89 -0.08 2.70 -23.71
C ILE A 89 0.62 3.21 -24.98
N LYS A 90 1.09 4.46 -24.97
CA LYS A 90 1.83 5.06 -26.08
C LYS A 90 3.10 4.26 -26.40
N SER A 91 3.85 3.84 -25.39
CA SER A 91 5.05 3.02 -25.56
C SER A 91 4.74 1.66 -26.21
N ILE A 92 3.66 1.00 -25.80
CA ILE A 92 3.23 -0.29 -26.38
C ILE A 92 2.82 -0.13 -27.85
N ILE A 93 1.97 0.85 -28.14
CA ILE A 93 1.37 1.03 -29.47
C ILE A 93 2.43 1.46 -30.49
N PHE A 94 3.24 2.45 -30.14
CA PHE A 94 4.15 3.06 -31.11
C PHE A 94 5.51 2.35 -31.21
N ARG A 95 5.77 1.34 -30.36
CA ARG A 95 7.07 0.64 -30.26
C ARG A 95 8.26 1.60 -30.32
N THR A 96 8.09 2.81 -29.82
CA THR A 96 9.09 3.85 -29.95
C THR A 96 10.29 3.44 -29.09
N PRO A 97 11.49 3.24 -29.65
CA PRO A 97 12.67 3.14 -28.82
C PRO A 97 12.82 4.50 -28.14
N ASN A 98 12.79 4.50 -26.80
CA ASN A 98 13.05 5.69 -25.99
C ASN A 98 14.44 6.25 -26.30
#